data_AF-A0A9X0AKT4-F1
#
_entry.id   AF-A0A9X0AKT4-F1
#
_cell.length_a   1.000
_cell.length_b   1.000
_cell.length_c   1.000
_cell.angle_alpha   90.00
_cell.angle_beta   90.00
_cell.angle_gamma   90.00
#
_symmetry.space_group_name_H-M   'P 1'
#
loop_
_entity.id
_entity.type
_entity.pdbx_description
1 polymer ?
#
loop_
_entity_poly.entity_id
_entity_poly.type
_entity_poly.pdbx_seq_one_letter_code
_entity_poly.pdbx_strand_id
1 'polypeptide(L)'
;MEFSANLPDFGRRLLPQLVDEIAYSDTRRIFASILKFANLEEGSIDIDYETLSMAVNRCAFLVDALLMGRGPTVVLCIGPLDLRYLIIILGMCKWDIL
;
A
#
# COMPACT_ATOMS: atom_id res chain seq x y z
N MET A 1 38.68 -15.81 13.80
CA MET A 1 38.22 -14.44 14.09
C MET A 1 36.94 -14.25 13.30
N GLU A 2 35.81 -14.59 13.91
CA GLU A 2 34.48 -14.46 13.29
C GLU A 2 34.00 -13.02 13.42
N PHE A 3 33.72 -12.38 12.29
CA PHE A 3 33.03 -11.09 12.27
C PHE A 3 31.55 -11.36 12.53
N SER A 4 31.14 -11.45 13.79
CA SER A 4 29.73 -11.32 14.15
C SER A 4 29.35 -9.85 13.98
N ALA A 5 28.94 -9.50 12.76
CA ALA A 5 28.28 -8.22 12.54
C ALA A 5 26.96 -8.29 13.32
N ASN A 6 26.89 -7.58 14.44
CA ASN A 6 25.63 -7.19 15.07
C ASN A 6 24.87 -6.29 14.08
N LEU A 7 24.28 -6.90 13.05
CA LEU A 7 23.36 -6.21 12.17
C LEU A 7 22.18 -5.76 13.05
N PRO A 8 21.76 -4.49 12.97
CA PRO A 8 20.57 -4.03 13.68
C PRO A 8 19.41 -4.96 13.36
N ASP A 9 18.59 -5.30 14.35
CA ASP A 9 17.35 -6.01 14.10
C ASP A 9 16.40 -5.05 13.39
N PHE A 10 16.22 -5.25 12.08
CA PHE A 10 15.34 -4.43 11.27
C PHE A 10 13.93 -5.00 11.30
N GLY A 11 12.93 -4.12 11.35
CA GLY A 11 11.52 -4.52 11.29
C GLY A 11 11.24 -5.31 10.02
N ARG A 12 10.68 -6.52 10.17
CA ARG A 12 10.32 -7.42 9.04
C ARG A 12 8.92 -7.19 8.48
N ARG A 13 8.23 -6.15 8.95
CA ARG A 13 6.87 -5.83 8.53
C ARG A 13 6.87 -5.29 7.11
N LEU A 14 6.00 -5.83 6.28
CA LEU A 14 5.74 -5.30 4.95
C LEU A 14 4.92 -4.02 5.08
N LEU A 15 5.16 -3.06 4.20
CA LEU A 15 4.38 -1.81 4.14
C LEU A 15 2.85 -2.04 4.11
N PRO A 16 2.29 -2.98 3.32
CA PRO A 16 0.86 -3.26 3.37
C PRO A 16 0.37 -3.78 4.73
N GLN A 17 1.20 -4.49 5.50
CA GLN A 17 0.85 -4.92 6.86
C GLN A 17 0.83 -3.73 7.81
N LEU A 18 1.80 -2.81 7.70
CA LEU A 18 1.82 -1.60 8.49
C LEU A 18 0.56 -0.73 8.23
N VAL A 19 0.11 -0.65 6.98
CA VAL A 19 -1.13 0.06 6.63
C VAL A 19 -2.33 -0.55 7.35
N ASP A 20 -2.47 -1.87 7.37
CA ASP A 20 -3.55 -2.54 8.09
C ASP A 20 -3.44 -2.37 9.61
N GLU A 21 -2.23 -2.44 10.17
CA GLU A 21 -2.01 -2.24 11.61
C GLU A 21 -2.44 -0.83 12.05
N ILE A 22 -2.10 0.18 11.25
CA ILE A 22 -2.54 1.56 11.53
C ILE A 22 -4.05 1.67 11.33
N ALA A 23 -4.61 1.10 10.26
CA ALA A 23 -6.05 1.09 10.04
C ALA A 23 -6.80 0.40 11.20
N TYR A 24 -6.23 -0.65 11.79
CA TYR A 24 -6.82 -1.35 12.94
C TYR A 24 -6.71 -0.54 14.24
N SER A 25 -5.58 0.13 14.48
CA SER A 25 -5.32 0.83 15.74
C SER A 25 -5.85 2.27 15.76
N ASP A 26 -5.88 2.95 14.62
CA ASP A 26 -6.32 4.34 14.46
C ASP A 26 -6.92 4.54 13.06
N THR A 27 -8.17 4.07 12.89
CA THR A 27 -8.90 4.04 11.61
C THR A 27 -8.96 5.40 10.92
N ARG A 28 -9.20 6.47 11.69
CA ARG A 28 -9.44 7.83 11.19
C ARG A 28 -8.19 8.68 11.06
N ARG A 29 -7.01 8.12 11.33
CA ARG A 29 -5.76 8.83 11.09
C ARG A 29 -5.68 9.20 9.61
N ILE A 30 -5.47 10.47 9.32
CA ILE A 30 -5.31 10.92 7.93
C ILE A 30 -3.96 10.45 7.40
N PHE A 31 -4.00 9.73 6.28
CA PHE A 31 -2.82 9.32 5.53
C PHE A 31 -2.39 10.41 4.53
N ALA A 32 -3.35 10.91 3.74
CA ALA A 32 -3.10 11.93 2.73
C ALA A 32 -4.35 12.75 2.44
N SER A 33 -4.17 13.99 2.00
CA SER A 33 -5.23 14.82 1.44
C SER A 33 -4.98 14.98 -0.05
N ILE A 34 -5.97 14.64 -0.87
CA ILE A 34 -5.90 14.76 -2.35
C ILE A 34 -6.84 15.85 -2.82
N LEU A 35 -6.45 16.61 -3.84
CA LEU A 35 -7.34 17.59 -4.45
C LEU A 35 -8.50 16.88 -5.15
N LYS A 36 -9.73 17.40 -5.00
CA LYS A 36 -10.91 16.84 -5.69
C LYS A 36 -10.79 16.98 -7.21
N PHE A 37 -10.25 18.11 -7.65
CA PHE A 37 -10.14 18.49 -9.04
C PHE A 37 -8.82 19.24 -9.29
N ALA A 38 -8.52 19.53 -10.56
CA ALA A 38 -7.32 20.29 -10.93
C ALA A 38 -7.33 21.72 -10.34
N ASN A 39 -8.51 22.25 -10.03
CA ASN A 39 -8.67 23.57 -9.43
C ASN A 39 -8.56 23.50 -7.90
N LEU A 40 -7.66 24.31 -7.33
CA LEU A 40 -7.43 24.38 -5.88
C LEU A 40 -8.66 24.84 -5.08
N GLU A 41 -9.55 25.62 -5.71
CA GLU A 41 -10.73 26.19 -5.07
C GLU A 41 -11.79 25.15 -4.70
N GLU A 42 -11.77 23.97 -5.34
CA GLU A 42 -12.77 22.92 -5.14
C GLU A 42 -12.46 22.04 -3.91
N GLY A 43 -11.34 22.31 -3.23
CA GLY A 43 -10.95 21.70 -1.96
C GLY A 43 -10.30 20.32 -2.09
N SER A 44 -9.96 19.74 -0.95
CA SER A 44 -9.37 18.41 -0.83
C SER A 44 -10.34 17.38 -0.23
N ILE A 45 -10.02 16.12 -0.46
CA ILE A 45 -10.57 14.98 0.26
C ILE A 45 -9.44 14.39 1.09
N ASP A 46 -9.70 14.22 2.37
CA ASP A 46 -8.82 13.47 3.26
C ASP A 46 -9.08 11.98 3.08
N ILE A 47 -7.99 11.23 2.99
CA ILE A 47 -7.95 9.78 2.90
C ILE A 47 -7.35 9.29 4.22
N ASP A 48 -8.15 8.57 4.99
CA ASP A 48 -7.71 7.93 6.23
C ASP A 48 -7.10 6.54 5.97
N TYR A 49 -6.48 5.97 7.01
CA TYR A 49 -5.86 4.65 6.93
C TYR A 49 -6.88 3.53 6.71
N GLU A 50 -8.12 3.66 7.21
CA GLU A 50 -9.20 2.72 6.92
C GLU A 50 -9.51 2.66 5.42
N THR A 51 -9.69 3.84 4.80
CA THR A 51 -9.94 3.97 3.36
C THR A 51 -8.76 3.43 2.55
N LEU A 52 -7.52 3.75 2.95
CA LEU A 52 -6.32 3.25 2.30
C LEU A 52 -6.22 1.72 2.39
N SER A 53 -6.37 1.13 3.57
CA SER A 53 -6.32 -0.33 3.78
C SER A 53 -7.38 -1.04 2.95
N MET A 54 -8.63 -0.54 2.93
CA MET A 54 -9.69 -1.08 2.08
C MET A 54 -9.33 -1.01 0.59
N ALA A 55 -8.75 0.10 0.12
CA ALA A 55 -8.35 0.24 -1.28
C ALA A 55 -7.22 -0.74 -1.66
N VAL A 56 -6.22 -0.89 -0.79
CA VAL A 56 -5.12 -1.85 -0.96
C VAL A 56 -5.65 -3.29 -0.98
N ASN A 57 -6.57 -3.65 -0.08
CA ASN A 57 -7.19 -4.97 -0.04
C ASN A 57 -7.97 -5.30 -1.31
N ARG A 58 -8.78 -4.35 -1.79
CA ARG A 58 -9.50 -4.50 -3.07
C ARG A 58 -8.54 -4.66 -4.23
N CYS A 59 -7.43 -3.90 -4.24
CA CYS A 59 -6.42 -4.02 -5.28
C CYS A 59 -5.71 -5.37 -5.25
N ALA A 60 -5.33 -5.87 -4.07
CA ALA A 60 -4.73 -7.21 -3.93
C ALA A 60 -5.64 -8.31 -4.48
N PHE A 61 -6.95 -8.24 -4.18
CA PHE A 61 -7.93 -9.18 -4.73
C PHE A 61 -8.07 -9.07 -6.26
N LEU A 62 -8.01 -7.88 -6.83
CA LEU A 62 -8.03 -7.70 -8.28
C LEU A 62 -6.76 -8.25 -8.95
N VAL A 63 -5.60 -8.05 -8.33
CA VAL A 63 -4.32 -8.60 -8.79
C VAL A 63 -4.37 -10.13 -8.78
N ASP A 64 -4.92 -10.71 -7.71
CA ASP A 64 -5.12 -12.15 -7.59
C ASP A 64 -5.92 -12.73 -8.76
N ALA A 65 -7.07 -12.11 -9.04
CA ALA A 65 -7.92 -12.49 -10.15
C ALA A 65 -7.24 -12.32 -11.52
N LEU A 66 -6.40 -11.28 -11.70
CA LEU A 66 -5.69 -11.02 -12.96
C LEU A 66 -4.53 -11.97 -13.22
N LEU A 67 -3.80 -12.36 -12.16
CA LEU A 67 -2.61 -13.20 -12.28
C LEU A 67 -2.93 -14.71 -12.22
N MET A 68 -4.16 -15.10 -11.87
CA MET A 68 -4.64 -16.49 -11.87
C MET A 68 -3.73 -17.46 -11.10
N GLY A 69 -3.19 -17.05 -9.94
CA GLY A 69 -2.32 -17.91 -9.15
C GLY A 69 -0.91 -18.14 -9.75
N ARG A 70 -0.49 -17.37 -10.75
CA ARG A 70 0.90 -17.44 -11.24
C ARG A 70 1.83 -16.95 -10.14
N GLY A 71 2.85 -17.75 -9.79
CA GLY A 71 3.86 -17.42 -8.79
C GLY A 71 4.60 -16.11 -9.06
N PRO A 72 5.57 -15.71 -8.22
CA PRO A 72 6.12 -14.36 -8.18
C PRO A 72 6.49 -13.84 -9.57
N THR A 73 5.67 -12.92 -10.06
CA THR A 73 5.74 -12.37 -11.42
C THR A 73 6.21 -10.93 -11.35
N VAL A 74 7.15 -10.55 -12.20
CA VAL A 74 7.58 -9.16 -12.32
C VAL A 74 6.49 -8.37 -13.05
N VAL A 75 5.93 -7.37 -12.37
CA VAL A 75 4.89 -6.49 -12.94
C VAL A 75 5.44 -5.07 -13.06
N LEU A 76 5.33 -4.51 -14.26
CA LEU A 76 5.69 -3.11 -14.53
C LEU A 76 4.45 -2.22 -14.32
N CYS A 77 4.51 -1.34 -13.33
CA CYS A 77 3.49 -0.33 -13.10
C CYS A 77 3.87 0.98 -13.79
N ILE A 78 3.11 1.42 -14.80
CA ILE A 78 3.33 2.70 -15.49
C ILE A 78 2.14 3.62 -15.24
N GLY A 79 2.39 4.83 -14.75
CA GLY A 79 1.36 5.83 -14.54
C GLY A 79 1.87 7.08 -13.81
N PRO A 80 1.02 8.10 -13.63
CA PRO A 80 1.31 9.25 -12.78
C PRO A 80 1.63 8.79 -11.35
N LEU A 81 2.60 9.43 -10.72
CA LEU A 81 2.96 9.18 -9.32
C LEU A 81 1.92 9.84 -8.38
N ASP A 82 0.72 9.29 -8.38
CA ASP A 82 -0.37 9.69 -7.48
C ASP A 82 -0.73 8.57 -6.49
N LEU A 83 -1.71 8.84 -5.62
CA LEU A 83 -2.12 7.90 -4.57
C LEU A 83 -2.53 6.53 -5.11
N ARG A 84 -3.07 6.46 -6.33
CA ARG A 84 -3.48 5.21 -6.97
C ARG A 84 -2.26 4.35 -7.31
N TYR A 85 -1.16 4.98 -7.72
CA TYR A 85 0.10 4.30 -7.98
C TYR A 85 0.62 3.60 -6.73
N LEU A 86 0.55 4.28 -5.58
CA LEU A 86 0.90 3.68 -4.29
C LEU A 86 -0.03 2.51 -3.93
N ILE A 87 -1.34 2.66 -4.10
CA ILE A 87 -2.32 1.59 -3.84
C ILE A 87 -2.00 0.34 -4.67
N ILE A 88 -1.65 0.50 -5.94
CA ILE A 88 -1.28 -0.61 -6.83
C ILE A 88 -0.02 -1.30 -6.32
N ILE A 89 1.04 -0.55 -6.01
CA ILE A 89 2.28 -1.13 -5.48
C ILE A 89 2.01 -1.92 -4.19
N LEU A 90 1.27 -1.36 -3.25
CA LEU A 90 0.95 -2.02 -1.99
C LEU A 90 0.07 -3.26 -2.20
N GLY A 91 -0.90 -3.21 -3.11
CA GLY A 91 -1.75 -4.34 -3.47
C GLY A 91 -0.95 -5.49 -4.08
N MET A 92 -0.04 -5.18 -5.00
CA MET A 92 0.88 -6.15 -5.61
C MET A 92 1.78 -6.83 -4.56
N CYS A 93 2.28 -6.08 -3.57
CA CYS A 93 3.08 -6.63 -2.48
C CYS A 93 2.27 -7.46 -1.47
N LYS A 94 0.95 -7.31 -1.47
CA LYS A 94 0.06 -7.97 -0.51
C LYS A 94 -0.56 -9.26 -1.05
N TRP A 95 -0.72 -9.39 -2.36
CA TRP A 95 -1.52 -10.48 -2.95
C TRP A 95 -0.98 -11.88 -2.59
N ASP A 96 0.35 -12.04 -2.49
CA ASP A 96 0.99 -13.33 -2.15
C ASP A 96 0.86 -13.71 -0.65
N ILE A 97 0.17 -12.87 0.14
CA ILE A 97 -0.07 -13.07 1.57
C ILE A 97 -1.53 -13.47 1.85
N LEU A 98 -2.41 -13.33 0.86
CA LEU A 98 -3.83 -13.73 0.93
C LEU A 98 -3.99 -15.19 0.47
#